data_AF-A0A6J4YK89-F1
#
_entry.id   AF-A0A6J4YK89-F1
#
_cell.length_a   1.000
_cell.length_b   1.000
_cell.length_c   1.000
_cell.angle_alpha   90.00
_cell.angle_beta   90.00
_cell.angle_gamma   90.00
#
_symmetry.space_group_name_H-M   'P 1'
#
loop_
_entity.id
_entity.type
_entity.pdbx_description
1 polymer ?
#
loop_
_entity_poly.entity_id
_entity_poly.type
_entity_poly.pdbx_seq_one_letter_code
_entity_poly.pdbx_strand_id
1 'polypeptide(L)'
;MRIKLGIVLIAVGLAVVGCNGSLLNPDPSGPSAGNPTPGIGVKAGNFLGYQPIDPIPVSKVTIFDKDSGMEKDVFWQSLPDAESRRRLLPLQTAQFSVRKTDLSGQVTYLVSSLSAERGSYEVIMDYMKYRVEDSYGADGAYIGNARIGVGLRIKASVVTNQANLNLGSITAIGLQASLGHLSGGISVDVVGIDSESVTNLIPLTSEIDETAIQSALQALASIKSKLWDAETTITPHAVAIRQAKPNQETNIRKQVGTYMKSTSGNVLRAFWKPDGKKTNPANETKLKAWMSANGLATGAGSVTMFLRSTGFEGLRQKAVADLKLN
;
A
#
# COMPACT_ATOMS: atom_id res chain seq x y z
N MET A 1 -20.61 71.01 22.67
CA MET A 1 -21.44 70.02 23.39
C MET A 1 -21.31 68.69 22.66
N ARG A 2 -20.44 67.79 23.15
CA ARG A 2 -20.11 66.50 22.51
C ARG A 2 -20.45 65.39 23.50
N ILE A 3 -21.46 64.60 23.19
CA ILE A 3 -21.87 63.43 23.98
C ILE A 3 -20.94 62.29 23.56
N LYS A 4 -20.09 61.83 24.47
CA LYS A 4 -19.27 60.62 24.31
C LYS A 4 -20.10 59.43 24.79
N LEU A 5 -20.50 58.55 23.87
CA LEU A 5 -21.03 57.22 24.19
C LEU A 5 -19.84 56.32 24.57
N GLY A 6 -19.73 55.97 25.85
CA GLY A 6 -18.77 54.97 26.33
C GLY A 6 -19.34 53.57 26.12
N ILE A 7 -18.72 52.78 25.25
CA ILE A 7 -18.97 51.34 25.15
C ILE A 7 -18.18 50.67 26.28
N VAL A 8 -18.90 50.10 27.25
CA VAL A 8 -18.34 49.23 28.28
C VAL A 8 -18.24 47.83 27.67
N LEU A 9 -17.02 47.36 27.39
CA LEU A 9 -16.77 45.97 27.04
C LEU A 9 -16.69 45.15 28.35
N ILE A 10 -17.72 44.35 28.63
CA ILE A 10 -17.68 43.35 29.69
C ILE A 10 -16.90 42.14 29.14
N ALA A 11 -15.64 42.01 29.54
CA ALA A 11 -14.85 40.81 29.28
C ALA A 11 -15.33 39.70 30.22
N VAL A 12 -16.19 38.81 29.71
CA VAL A 12 -16.51 37.54 30.38
C VAL A 12 -15.31 36.61 30.18
N GLY A 13 -14.48 36.49 31.22
CA GLY A 13 -13.41 35.51 31.27
C GLY A 13 -13.99 34.11 31.45
N LEU A 14 -14.07 33.34 30.35
CA LEU A 14 -14.15 31.89 30.46
C LEU A 14 -12.76 31.38 30.83
N ALA A 15 -12.59 31.02 32.11
CA ALA A 15 -11.48 30.19 32.55
C ALA A 15 -11.66 28.79 31.98
N VAL A 16 -11.03 28.52 30.83
CA VAL A 16 -10.79 27.15 30.39
C VAL A 16 -9.71 26.59 31.30
N VAL A 17 -10.11 25.70 32.21
CA VAL A 17 -9.19 24.85 32.98
C VAL A 17 -8.54 23.89 31.98
N GLY A 18 -7.46 24.35 31.36
CA GLY A 18 -6.57 23.51 30.59
C GLY A 18 -5.77 22.64 31.54
N CYS A 19 -5.91 21.31 31.42
CA CYS A 19 -4.97 20.35 31.99
C CYS A 19 -3.58 20.58 31.38
N ASN A 20 -2.79 21.45 32.00
CA ASN A 20 -1.35 21.50 31.80
C ASN A 20 -0.71 20.30 32.51
N GLY A 21 -0.69 19.16 31.82
CA GLY A 21 0.10 18.00 32.21
C GLY A 21 1.57 18.24 31.89
N SER A 22 2.29 18.80 32.85
CA SER A 22 3.74 18.81 32.95
C SER A 22 4.29 17.37 32.91
N LEU A 23 4.77 16.93 31.74
CA LEU A 23 5.47 15.66 31.52
C LEU A 23 6.95 15.75 31.92
N LEU A 24 7.25 16.13 33.17
CA LEU A 24 8.61 16.05 33.73
C LEU A 24 8.54 15.76 35.25
N ASN A 25 8.24 14.52 35.60
CA ASN A 25 8.95 13.77 36.66
C ASN A 25 8.37 12.34 36.72
N PRO A 26 9.09 11.31 36.26
CA PRO A 26 8.72 9.95 36.59
C PRO A 26 8.97 9.72 38.09
N ASP A 27 7.94 9.28 38.78
CA ASP A 27 7.99 8.72 40.13
C ASP A 27 9.11 7.65 40.21
N PRO A 28 10.13 7.81 41.08
CA PRO A 28 11.24 6.87 41.18
C PRO A 28 10.90 5.56 41.91
N SER A 29 9.63 5.32 42.25
CA SER A 29 9.22 4.14 43.03
C SER A 29 8.21 3.20 42.36
N GLY A 30 7.79 3.48 41.12
CA GLY A 30 7.04 2.52 40.30
C GLY A 30 7.96 1.46 39.68
N PRO A 31 7.48 0.23 39.37
CA PRO A 31 8.25 -0.69 38.55
C PRO A 31 8.57 0.01 37.23
N SER A 32 9.85 0.34 37.05
CA SER A 32 10.40 0.88 35.81
C SER A 32 9.80 0.08 34.66
N ALA A 33 8.95 0.74 33.84
CA ALA A 33 8.66 0.26 32.52
C ALA A 33 10.02 0.22 31.82
N GLY A 34 10.63 -0.97 31.82
CA GLY A 34 12.01 -1.14 31.41
C GLY A 34 12.23 -0.44 30.07
N ASN A 35 13.35 0.27 29.96
CA ASN A 35 13.77 0.86 28.70
C ASN A 35 13.54 -0.17 27.58
N PRO A 36 12.82 0.20 26.50
CA PRO A 36 12.50 -0.75 25.44
C PRO A 36 13.80 -1.35 24.94
N THR A 37 13.94 -2.67 25.08
CA THR A 37 15.16 -3.38 24.66
C THR A 37 15.43 -3.04 23.20
N PRO A 38 16.60 -2.47 22.87
CA PRO A 38 16.93 -2.10 21.50
C PRO A 38 16.72 -3.28 20.54
N GLY A 39 16.03 -3.02 19.42
CA GLY A 39 15.78 -3.94 18.30
C GLY A 39 15.16 -5.31 18.62
N ILE A 40 14.14 -5.36 19.51
CA ILE A 40 13.20 -6.49 19.48
C ILE A 40 12.58 -6.55 18.08
N GLY A 41 12.91 -7.62 17.37
CA GLY A 41 12.41 -7.90 16.04
C GLY A 41 11.35 -9.00 16.08
N VAL A 42 10.28 -8.84 15.31
CA VAL A 42 9.25 -9.86 15.11
C VAL A 42 9.34 -10.37 13.67
N LYS A 43 9.46 -11.69 13.51
CA LYS A 43 9.47 -12.33 12.18
C LYS A 43 8.20 -11.97 11.41
N ALA A 44 8.31 -11.74 10.11
CA ALA A 44 7.19 -11.32 9.25
C ALA A 44 5.91 -12.17 9.42
N GLY A 45 6.05 -13.50 9.46
CA GLY A 45 4.92 -14.42 9.66
C GLY A 45 4.18 -14.22 10.99
N ASN A 46 4.85 -13.71 12.03
CA ASN A 46 4.27 -13.49 13.36
C ASN A 46 3.88 -12.02 13.62
N PHE A 47 4.23 -11.11 12.72
CA PHE A 47 3.95 -9.68 12.90
C PHE A 47 2.50 -9.36 12.52
N LEU A 48 1.72 -8.91 13.51
CA LEU A 48 0.27 -8.63 13.39
C LEU A 48 -0.05 -7.15 13.13
N GLY A 49 0.98 -6.30 13.02
CA GLY A 49 0.85 -4.93 12.56
C GLY A 49 0.74 -4.84 11.04
N TYR A 50 0.57 -3.62 10.52
CA TYR A 50 0.63 -3.41 9.07
C TYR A 50 2.06 -3.58 8.56
N GLN A 51 2.22 -4.49 7.62
CA GLN A 51 3.46 -4.79 6.92
C GLN A 51 3.39 -4.13 5.54
N PRO A 52 4.31 -3.23 5.20
CA PRO A 52 4.46 -2.76 3.84
C PRO A 52 4.74 -3.95 2.91
N ILE A 53 4.06 -3.97 1.78
CA ILE A 53 4.26 -4.96 0.73
C ILE A 53 4.57 -4.26 -0.58
N ASP A 54 5.30 -4.92 -1.48
CA ASP A 54 5.43 -4.41 -2.84
C ASP A 54 4.03 -4.14 -3.41
N PRO A 55 3.79 -2.96 -4.04
CA PRO A 55 2.47 -2.59 -4.50
C PRO A 55 1.86 -3.63 -5.43
N ILE A 56 0.66 -4.11 -5.10
CA ILE A 56 -0.08 -5.05 -5.96
C ILE A 56 -1.29 -4.34 -6.56
N PRO A 57 -1.44 -4.27 -7.89
CA PRO A 57 -2.58 -3.60 -8.51
C PRO A 57 -3.92 -4.18 -8.04
N VAL A 58 -4.87 -3.31 -7.69
CA VAL A 58 -6.22 -3.70 -7.30
C VAL A 58 -7.18 -3.17 -8.36
N SER A 59 -7.86 -4.08 -9.06
CA SER A 59 -8.69 -3.72 -10.22
C SER A 59 -10.12 -3.33 -9.86
N LYS A 60 -10.64 -3.82 -8.73
CA LYS A 60 -12.03 -3.63 -8.31
C LYS A 60 -12.14 -2.92 -6.98
N VAL A 61 -13.32 -2.37 -6.74
CA VAL A 61 -13.70 -1.72 -5.50
C VAL A 61 -15.18 -1.97 -5.24
N THR A 62 -15.50 -2.31 -3.99
CA THR A 62 -16.88 -2.43 -3.54
C THR A 62 -17.44 -1.04 -3.24
N ILE A 63 -18.58 -0.73 -3.85
CA ILE A 63 -19.34 0.52 -3.65
C ILE A 63 -20.79 0.20 -3.27
N PHE A 64 -21.41 1.08 -2.49
CA PHE A 64 -22.85 1.02 -2.22
C PHE A 64 -23.63 1.64 -3.37
N ASP A 65 -24.49 0.84 -4.01
CA ASP A 65 -25.38 1.28 -5.06
C ASP A 65 -26.69 1.79 -4.45
N LYS A 66 -26.93 3.10 -4.55
CA LYS A 66 -28.12 3.74 -3.96
C LYS A 66 -29.42 3.29 -4.63
N ASP A 67 -29.37 2.92 -5.91
CA ASP A 67 -30.58 2.57 -6.67
C ASP A 67 -31.06 1.15 -6.32
N SER A 68 -30.12 0.22 -6.15
CA SER A 68 -30.43 -1.16 -5.74
C SER A 68 -30.42 -1.38 -4.22
N GLY A 69 -29.86 -0.44 -3.44
CA GLY A 69 -29.69 -0.57 -2.00
C GLY A 69 -28.69 -1.66 -1.59
N MET A 70 -27.85 -2.11 -2.52
CA MET A 70 -26.91 -3.22 -2.31
C MET A 70 -25.48 -2.79 -2.59
N GLU A 71 -24.53 -3.50 -1.99
CA GLU A 71 -23.12 -3.38 -2.36
C GLU A 71 -22.83 -4.10 -3.68
N LYS A 72 -22.01 -3.47 -4.52
CA LYS A 72 -21.55 -4.07 -5.78
C LYS A 72 -20.06 -3.81 -6.01
N ASP A 73 -19.40 -4.79 -6.60
CA ASP A 73 -18.02 -4.64 -7.05
C ASP A 73 -17.97 -4.02 -8.44
N VAL A 74 -17.27 -2.89 -8.56
CA VAL A 74 -17.02 -2.21 -9.84
C VAL A 74 -15.53 -2.11 -10.10
N PHE A 75 -15.15 -1.92 -11.37
CA PHE A 75 -13.75 -1.62 -11.68
C PHE A 75 -13.41 -0.18 -11.29
N TRP A 76 -12.19 0.05 -10.81
CA TRP A 76 -11.73 1.42 -10.52
C TRP A 76 -11.83 2.32 -11.75
N GLN A 77 -11.57 1.77 -12.94
CA GLN A 77 -11.60 2.46 -14.21
C GLN A 77 -13.03 2.75 -14.71
N SER A 78 -14.05 2.03 -14.23
CA SER A 78 -15.45 2.30 -14.62
C SER A 78 -16.07 3.44 -13.82
N LEU A 79 -15.37 3.97 -12.82
CA LEU A 79 -15.84 5.13 -12.06
C LEU A 79 -15.75 6.40 -12.94
N PRO A 80 -16.80 7.24 -12.92
CA PRO A 80 -17.03 8.26 -13.94
C PRO A 80 -15.95 9.34 -13.99
N ASP A 81 -15.37 9.67 -12.83
CA ASP A 81 -14.43 10.78 -12.70
C ASP A 81 -13.37 10.51 -11.61
N ALA A 82 -12.32 11.33 -11.59
CA ALA A 82 -11.21 11.20 -10.66
C ALA A 82 -11.59 11.56 -9.21
N GLU A 83 -12.56 12.44 -9.00
CA GLU A 83 -13.07 12.80 -7.67
C GLU A 83 -13.79 11.62 -7.02
N SER A 84 -14.65 10.93 -7.77
CA SER A 84 -15.34 9.70 -7.36
C SER A 84 -14.34 8.63 -6.91
N ARG A 85 -13.24 8.44 -7.67
CA ARG A 85 -12.15 7.53 -7.26
C ARG A 85 -11.47 8.00 -5.97
N ARG A 86 -11.17 9.29 -5.84
CA ARG A 86 -10.48 9.86 -4.66
C ARG A 86 -11.32 9.76 -3.38
N ARG A 87 -12.64 9.92 -3.49
CA ARG A 87 -13.59 9.80 -2.36
C ARG A 87 -13.63 8.37 -1.79
N LEU A 88 -13.31 7.36 -2.59
CA LEU A 88 -13.20 5.97 -2.13
C LEU A 88 -11.90 5.68 -1.39
N LEU A 89 -10.96 6.63 -1.31
CA LEU A 89 -9.74 6.54 -0.51
C LEU A 89 -9.77 7.59 0.63
N PRO A 90 -10.65 7.43 1.64
CA PRO A 90 -10.91 8.48 2.61
C PRO A 90 -9.78 8.62 3.64
N LEU A 91 -8.98 7.59 3.86
CA LEU A 91 -7.92 7.59 4.85
C LEU A 91 -6.62 8.15 4.28
N GLN A 92 -5.80 8.71 5.15
CA GLN A 92 -4.47 9.19 4.82
C GLN A 92 -3.51 8.84 5.96
N THR A 93 -2.29 8.44 5.63
CA THR A 93 -1.27 8.14 6.63
C THR A 93 0.11 8.56 6.16
N ALA A 94 0.95 8.92 7.13
CA ALA A 94 2.40 8.94 7.01
C ALA A 94 2.92 7.91 8.02
N GLN A 95 3.50 6.80 7.56
CA GLN A 95 3.97 5.73 8.43
C GLN A 95 5.41 5.35 8.12
N PHE A 96 6.17 5.07 9.18
CA PHE A 96 7.51 4.52 9.11
C PHE A 96 7.50 3.05 9.52
N SER A 97 8.32 2.25 8.86
CA SER A 97 8.63 0.89 9.28
C SER A 97 10.11 0.61 9.07
N VAL A 98 10.68 -0.18 9.97
CA VAL A 98 12.06 -0.64 9.86
C VAL A 98 12.02 -2.16 9.82
N ARG A 99 12.61 -2.73 8.77
CA ARG A 99 12.79 -4.17 8.67
C ARG A 99 14.26 -4.50 8.53
N LYS A 100 14.67 -5.61 9.14
CA LYS A 100 15.98 -6.21 8.99
C LYS A 100 15.84 -7.46 8.13
N THR A 101 16.76 -7.62 7.18
CA THR A 101 16.87 -8.84 6.38
C THR A 101 18.20 -9.49 6.73
N ASP A 102 18.17 -10.74 7.19
CA ASP A 102 19.39 -11.49 7.45
C ASP A 102 19.97 -12.16 6.19
N LEU A 103 21.12 -12.82 6.32
CA LEU A 103 21.80 -13.51 5.21
C LEU A 103 20.98 -14.68 4.63
N SER A 104 19.96 -15.16 5.34
CA SER A 104 19.04 -16.20 4.85
C SER A 104 17.84 -15.62 4.11
N GLY A 105 17.73 -14.30 4.00
CA GLY A 105 16.58 -13.60 3.44
C GLY A 105 15.38 -13.51 4.40
N GLN A 106 15.56 -13.87 5.68
CA GLN A 106 14.49 -13.79 6.66
C GLN A 106 14.25 -12.33 7.05
N VAL A 107 13.00 -11.89 6.88
CA VAL A 107 12.57 -10.53 7.20
C VAL A 107 12.05 -10.47 8.64
N THR A 108 12.57 -9.52 9.39
CA THR A 108 12.19 -9.22 10.76
C THR A 108 11.80 -7.75 10.89
N TYR A 109 10.59 -7.47 11.35
CA TYR A 109 10.12 -6.11 11.61
C TYR A 109 10.54 -5.66 13.00
N LEU A 110 11.17 -4.50 13.10
CA LEU A 110 11.55 -3.95 14.39
C LEU A 110 10.35 -3.26 15.03
N VAL A 111 10.10 -3.55 16.31
CA VAL A 111 9.11 -2.80 17.10
C VAL A 111 9.71 -1.50 17.67
N SER A 112 11.04 -1.42 17.73
CA SER A 112 11.80 -0.21 18.07
C SER A 112 12.48 0.33 16.82
N SER A 113 12.53 1.64 16.66
CA SER A 113 13.24 2.28 15.56
C SER A 113 14.76 2.31 15.72
N LEU A 114 15.29 1.72 16.81
CA LEU A 114 16.72 1.62 17.07
C LEU A 114 17.31 0.34 16.44
N SER A 115 18.45 0.45 15.76
CA SER A 115 19.20 -0.73 15.33
C SER A 115 19.77 -1.44 16.55
N ALA A 116 19.33 -2.67 16.86
CA ALA A 116 19.92 -3.44 17.99
C ALA A 116 21.42 -3.71 17.77
N GLU A 117 21.81 -3.92 16.52
CA GLU A 117 23.14 -4.38 16.14
C GLU A 117 23.53 -3.82 14.78
N ARG A 118 24.80 -3.95 14.41
CA ARG A 118 25.24 -3.66 13.04
C ARG A 118 24.53 -4.57 12.03
N GLY A 119 24.23 -4.07 10.85
CA GLY A 119 23.69 -4.89 9.76
C GLY A 119 22.99 -4.10 8.68
N SER A 120 22.29 -4.84 7.83
CA SER A 120 21.49 -4.30 6.73
C SER A 120 20.04 -4.13 7.16
N TYR A 121 19.53 -2.91 7.01
CA TYR A 121 18.18 -2.52 7.34
C TYR A 121 17.52 -1.91 6.11
N GLU A 122 16.21 -2.10 6.00
CA GLU A 122 15.39 -1.35 5.06
C GLU A 122 14.39 -0.51 5.86
N VAL A 123 14.45 0.80 5.64
CA VAL A 123 13.52 1.75 6.23
C VAL A 123 12.54 2.18 5.16
N ILE A 124 11.26 1.97 5.43
CA ILE A 124 10.16 2.31 4.51
C ILE A 124 9.36 3.43 5.14
N MET A 125 9.27 4.56 4.44
CA MET A 125 8.36 5.65 4.76
C MET A 125 7.26 5.69 3.69
N ASP A 126 6.03 5.47 4.13
CA ASP A 126 4.83 5.52 3.30
C ASP A 126 4.05 6.80 3.57
N TYR A 127 3.75 7.55 2.52
CA TYR A 127 2.69 8.53 2.51
C TYR A 127 1.59 8.05 1.57
N MET A 128 0.47 7.59 2.13
CA MET A 128 -0.58 6.91 1.36
C MET A 128 -1.94 7.53 1.64
N LYS A 129 -2.72 7.71 0.58
CA LYS A 129 -4.18 7.89 0.63
C LYS A 129 -4.82 6.55 0.31
N TYR A 130 -5.65 6.02 1.21
CA TYR A 130 -6.06 4.63 1.15
C TYR A 130 -7.47 4.40 1.72
N ARG A 131 -7.95 3.18 1.51
CA ARG A 131 -9.04 2.54 2.27
C ARG A 131 -8.53 1.23 2.85
N VAL A 132 -9.21 0.74 3.88
CA VAL A 132 -8.97 -0.61 4.40
C VAL A 132 -9.99 -1.54 3.76
N GLU A 133 -9.53 -2.68 3.27
CA GLU A 133 -10.39 -3.77 2.80
C GLU A 133 -10.08 -5.04 3.56
N ASP A 134 -11.13 -5.67 4.08
CA ASP A 134 -11.02 -6.92 4.82
C ASP A 134 -10.72 -8.09 3.87
N SER A 135 -9.97 -9.04 4.41
CA SER A 135 -9.55 -10.25 3.70
C SER A 135 -10.08 -11.48 4.43
N TYR A 136 -10.61 -12.42 3.66
CA TYR A 136 -11.27 -13.62 4.12
C TYR A 136 -10.66 -14.87 3.46
N GLY A 137 -10.51 -15.93 4.25
CA GLY A 137 -10.08 -17.24 3.78
C GLY A 137 -11.12 -17.90 2.88
N ALA A 138 -10.74 -19.03 2.26
CA ALA A 138 -11.64 -19.80 1.41
C ALA A 138 -12.85 -20.39 2.18
N ASP A 139 -12.71 -20.52 3.49
CA ASP A 139 -13.73 -20.94 4.46
C ASP A 139 -14.60 -19.76 4.96
N GLY A 140 -14.37 -18.54 4.47
CA GLY A 140 -15.05 -17.33 4.93
C GLY A 140 -14.51 -16.76 6.24
N ALA A 141 -13.45 -17.35 6.83
CA ALA A 141 -12.87 -16.84 8.06
C ALA A 141 -12.11 -15.53 7.80
N TYR A 142 -12.26 -14.54 8.68
CA TYR A 142 -11.46 -13.32 8.60
C TYR A 142 -9.97 -13.63 8.83
N ILE A 143 -9.12 -13.33 7.84
CA ILE A 143 -7.68 -13.61 7.87
C ILE A 143 -6.81 -12.36 8.04
N GLY A 144 -7.40 -11.18 7.89
CA GLY A 144 -6.69 -9.91 8.00
C GLY A 144 -7.30 -8.83 7.13
N ASN A 145 -6.55 -7.77 6.86
CA ASN A 145 -6.98 -6.71 5.95
C ASN A 145 -5.80 -6.13 5.18
N ALA A 146 -6.10 -5.34 4.15
CA ALA A 146 -5.12 -4.63 3.38
C ALA A 146 -5.46 -3.16 3.25
N ARG A 147 -4.41 -2.34 3.17
CA ARG A 147 -4.52 -0.95 2.76
C ARG A 147 -4.45 -0.90 1.24
N ILE A 148 -5.51 -0.43 0.63
CA ILE A 148 -5.62 -0.25 -0.81
C ILE A 148 -5.65 1.24 -1.09
N GLY A 149 -4.70 1.73 -1.86
CA GLY A 149 -4.50 3.16 -2.02
C GLY A 149 -3.48 3.57 -3.05
N VAL A 150 -3.18 4.86 -3.04
CA VAL A 150 -2.20 5.52 -3.90
C VAL A 150 -1.34 6.44 -3.05
N GLY A 151 -0.12 6.72 -3.48
CA GLY A 151 0.77 7.56 -2.70
C GLY A 151 2.22 7.46 -3.13
N LEU A 152 3.11 7.75 -2.18
CA LEU A 152 4.54 7.62 -2.36
C LEU A 152 5.12 6.72 -1.29
N ARG A 153 6.13 5.96 -1.68
CA ARG A 153 6.96 5.17 -0.78
C ARG A 153 8.41 5.55 -0.95
N ILE A 154 9.07 5.89 0.15
CA ILE A 154 10.52 6.05 0.20
C ILE A 154 11.10 4.81 0.85
N LYS A 155 12.06 4.16 0.18
CA LYS A 155 12.83 3.04 0.73
C LYS A 155 14.28 3.47 0.88
N ALA A 156 14.80 3.42 2.11
CA ALA A 156 16.22 3.58 2.38
C ALA A 156 16.81 2.21 2.73
N SER A 157 17.68 1.71 1.87
CA SER A 157 18.50 0.52 2.11
C SER A 157 19.76 0.94 2.82
N VAL A 158 19.91 0.55 4.08
CA VAL A 158 20.92 1.07 5.00
C VAL A 158 21.84 -0.05 5.47
N VAL A 159 23.15 0.18 5.47
CA VAL A 159 24.15 -0.65 6.14
C VAL A 159 24.75 0.15 7.28
N THR A 160 24.53 -0.29 8.51
CA THR A 160 25.05 0.38 9.72
C THR A 160 26.39 -0.21 10.12
N ASN A 161 27.38 0.61 10.46
CA ASN A 161 28.66 0.11 10.99
C ASN A 161 28.68 -0.04 12.53
N GLN A 162 27.65 0.47 13.22
CA GLN A 162 27.48 0.35 14.66
C GLN A 162 26.02 0.09 15.06
N ALA A 163 25.84 -0.25 16.34
CA ALA A 163 24.53 -0.49 16.96
C ALA A 163 23.90 0.82 17.48
N ASN A 164 22.65 0.73 17.93
CA ASN A 164 21.85 1.77 18.57
C ASN A 164 21.66 3.04 17.73
N LEU A 165 21.62 2.90 16.40
CA LEU A 165 21.32 4.00 15.50
C LEU A 165 19.81 4.22 15.42
N ASN A 166 19.38 5.47 15.43
CA ASN A 166 17.98 5.82 15.23
C ASN A 166 17.62 5.79 13.74
N LEU A 167 16.83 4.79 13.35
CA LEU A 167 16.30 4.59 12.00
C LEU A 167 14.82 4.99 11.89
N GLY A 168 14.28 5.67 12.90
CA GLY A 168 12.84 5.98 13.02
C GLY A 168 12.35 7.14 12.18
N SER A 169 13.26 7.82 11.48
CA SER A 169 12.91 8.88 10.55
C SER A 169 13.99 9.03 9.50
N ILE A 170 13.61 9.57 8.34
CA ILE A 170 14.54 9.82 7.25
C ILE A 170 15.60 10.86 7.63
N THR A 171 15.23 11.88 8.42
CA THR A 171 16.16 12.89 8.95
C THR A 171 17.19 12.29 9.89
N ALA A 172 16.78 11.38 10.79
CA ALA A 172 17.72 10.69 11.67
C ALA A 172 18.71 9.84 10.86
N ILE A 173 18.25 9.18 9.80
CA ILE A 173 19.10 8.41 8.89
C ILE A 173 20.11 9.32 8.18
N GLY A 174 19.68 10.48 7.68
CA GLY A 174 20.57 11.47 7.06
C GLY A 174 21.65 11.96 8.00
N LEU A 175 21.30 12.25 9.25
CA LEU A 175 22.27 12.63 10.29
C LEU A 175 23.28 11.50 10.56
N GLN A 176 22.82 10.25 10.67
CA GLN A 176 23.74 9.13 10.88
C GLN A 176 24.64 8.87 9.66
N ALA A 177 24.16 9.15 8.45
CA ALA A 177 24.97 9.07 7.23
C ALA A 177 26.06 10.15 7.21
N SER A 178 25.74 11.40 7.56
CA SER A 178 26.71 12.49 7.58
C SER A 178 27.79 12.31 8.65
N LEU A 179 27.44 11.64 9.76
CA LEU A 179 28.38 11.23 10.80
C LEU A 179 29.20 9.97 10.42
N GLY A 180 28.94 9.35 9.26
CA GLY A 180 29.64 8.15 8.81
C GLY A 180 29.27 6.87 9.58
N HIS A 181 28.15 6.86 10.31
CA HIS A 181 27.68 5.71 11.10
C HIS A 181 26.87 4.70 10.27
N LEU A 182 26.41 5.11 9.10
CA LEU A 182 25.75 4.25 8.14
C LEU A 182 26.04 4.70 6.72
N SER A 183 25.82 3.80 5.78
CA SER A 183 25.84 4.08 4.33
C SER A 183 24.67 3.37 3.67
N GLY A 184 24.39 3.69 2.40
CA GLY A 184 23.32 3.03 1.68
C GLY A 184 22.74 3.86 0.55
N GLY A 185 21.54 3.47 0.13
CA GLY A 185 20.84 4.15 -0.95
C GLY A 185 19.36 4.38 -0.68
N ILE A 186 18.82 5.40 -1.33
CA ILE A 186 17.41 5.78 -1.27
C ILE A 186 16.73 5.51 -2.62
N SER A 187 15.47 5.12 -2.57
CA SER A 187 14.60 5.03 -3.75
C SER A 187 13.22 5.58 -3.41
N VAL A 188 12.57 6.19 -4.40
CA VAL A 188 11.22 6.73 -4.28
C VAL A 188 10.33 6.05 -5.30
N ASP A 189 9.30 5.37 -4.81
CA ASP A 189 8.26 4.76 -5.64
C ASP A 189 7.01 5.64 -5.60
N VAL A 190 6.52 6.04 -6.78
CA VAL A 190 5.17 6.59 -6.93
C VAL A 190 4.22 5.42 -7.15
N VAL A 191 3.23 5.28 -6.27
CA VAL A 191 2.32 4.13 -6.27
C VAL A 191 0.94 4.55 -6.74
N GLY A 192 0.57 4.09 -7.94
CA GLY A 192 -0.79 4.23 -8.46
C GLY A 192 -1.20 5.67 -8.79
N ILE A 193 -0.25 6.58 -8.97
CA ILE A 193 -0.47 7.97 -9.41
C ILE A 193 0.20 8.11 -10.77
N ASP A 194 -0.53 8.62 -11.75
CA ASP A 194 -0.03 8.87 -13.10
C ASP A 194 -0.40 10.27 -13.57
N SER A 195 0.61 11.06 -13.94
CA SER A 195 0.51 12.36 -14.59
C SER A 195 1.89 12.85 -15.01
N GLU A 196 1.97 13.60 -16.11
CA GLU A 196 3.22 14.20 -16.60
C GLU A 196 3.89 15.06 -15.51
N SER A 197 3.09 15.83 -14.77
CA SER A 197 3.56 16.70 -13.69
C SER A 197 4.11 15.94 -12.47
N VAL A 198 3.76 14.67 -12.28
CA VAL A 198 4.30 13.80 -11.22
C VAL A 198 5.57 13.08 -11.65
N THR A 199 5.65 12.63 -12.90
CA THR A 199 6.82 11.90 -13.43
C THR A 199 8.11 12.71 -13.29
N ASN A 200 8.04 14.02 -13.53
CA ASN A 200 9.20 14.93 -13.46
C ASN A 200 9.64 15.27 -12.03
N LEU A 201 8.89 14.84 -11.01
CA LEU A 201 9.18 15.13 -9.60
C LEU A 201 9.95 14.00 -8.90
N ILE A 202 10.15 12.85 -9.55
CA ILE A 202 10.80 11.70 -8.93
C ILE A 202 12.31 11.96 -8.84
N PRO A 203 12.90 12.02 -7.64
CA PRO A 203 14.34 12.25 -7.50
C PRO A 203 15.13 11.04 -8.00
N LEU A 204 16.23 11.29 -8.72
CA LEU A 204 17.13 10.27 -9.26
C LEU A 204 18.32 9.97 -8.33
N THR A 205 18.34 10.52 -7.12
CA THR A 205 19.45 10.36 -6.18
C THR A 205 19.47 8.94 -5.62
N SER A 206 20.60 8.26 -5.74
CA SER A 206 20.80 6.89 -5.26
C SER A 206 21.48 6.80 -3.90
N GLU A 207 22.11 7.88 -3.42
CA GLU A 207 22.86 7.92 -2.16
C GLU A 207 22.00 8.47 -1.01
N ILE A 208 22.29 8.03 0.22
CA ILE A 208 21.68 8.56 1.43
C ILE A 208 22.53 9.72 1.93
N ASP A 209 22.08 10.94 1.66
CA ASP A 209 22.63 12.17 2.24
C ASP A 209 21.52 13.19 2.54
N GLU A 210 21.88 14.29 3.21
CA GLU A 210 20.92 15.34 3.59
C GLU A 210 20.20 15.95 2.37
N THR A 211 20.90 16.13 1.25
CA THR A 211 20.37 16.71 0.00
C THR A 211 19.37 15.77 -0.65
N ALA A 212 19.67 14.47 -0.74
CA ALA A 212 18.78 13.45 -1.27
C ALA A 212 17.49 13.36 -0.44
N ILE A 213 17.61 13.49 0.88
CA ILE A 213 16.46 13.48 1.80
C ILE A 213 15.60 14.74 1.61
N GLN A 214 16.21 15.93 1.56
CA GLN A 214 15.49 17.17 1.32
C GLN A 214 14.78 17.13 -0.05
N SER A 215 15.45 16.64 -1.09
CA SER A 215 14.89 16.43 -2.43
C SER A 215 13.69 15.48 -2.41
N ALA A 216 13.80 14.35 -1.70
CA ALA A 216 12.70 13.40 -1.56
C ALA A 216 11.49 14.00 -0.79
N LEU A 217 11.73 14.80 0.24
CA LEU A 217 10.66 15.49 0.98
C LEU A 217 9.98 16.59 0.13
N GLN A 218 10.75 17.30 -0.69
CA GLN A 218 10.20 18.30 -1.63
C GLN A 218 9.38 17.64 -2.75
N ALA A 219 9.87 16.52 -3.30
CA ALA A 219 9.14 15.70 -4.25
C ALA A 219 7.82 15.20 -3.64
N LEU A 220 7.85 14.71 -2.39
CA LEU A 220 6.67 14.30 -1.66
C LEU A 220 5.64 15.42 -1.51
N ALA A 221 6.08 16.62 -1.10
CA ALA A 221 5.19 17.77 -0.96
C ALA A 221 4.54 18.17 -2.30
N SER A 222 5.35 18.17 -3.37
CA SER A 222 4.89 18.48 -4.72
C SER A 222 3.87 17.46 -5.23
N ILE A 223 4.17 16.16 -5.14
CA ILE A 223 3.27 15.09 -5.59
C ILE A 223 1.99 15.07 -4.74
N LYS A 224 2.07 15.35 -3.44
CA LYS A 224 0.90 15.49 -2.57
C LYS A 224 -0.04 16.59 -3.05
N SER A 225 0.50 17.73 -3.52
CA SER A 225 -0.31 18.81 -4.08
C SER A 225 -0.99 18.41 -5.40
N LYS A 226 -0.27 17.62 -6.22
CA LYS A 226 -0.73 17.14 -7.52
C LYS A 226 -1.79 16.05 -7.46
N LEU A 227 -1.91 15.31 -6.35
CA LEU A 227 -2.90 14.24 -6.22
C LEU A 227 -4.35 14.70 -6.47
N TRP A 228 -4.63 15.98 -6.29
CA TRP A 228 -5.96 16.58 -6.46
C TRP A 228 -6.19 17.20 -7.84
N ASP A 229 -5.17 17.27 -8.68
CA ASP A 229 -5.30 17.84 -10.02
C ASP A 229 -6.24 16.98 -10.87
N ALA A 230 -6.96 17.64 -11.79
CA ALA A 230 -7.93 16.99 -12.67
C ALA A 230 -7.25 16.04 -13.69
N GLU A 231 -6.02 16.37 -14.09
CA GLU A 231 -5.20 15.57 -15.01
C GLU A 231 -4.60 14.30 -14.37
N THR A 232 -4.57 14.24 -13.04
CA THR A 232 -3.95 13.12 -12.33
C THR A 232 -4.87 11.91 -12.29
N THR A 233 -4.39 10.82 -12.90
CA THR A 233 -5.08 9.52 -12.86
C THR A 233 -4.60 8.73 -11.65
N ILE A 234 -5.57 8.13 -10.94
CA ILE A 234 -5.29 7.27 -9.79
C ILE A 234 -5.74 5.83 -10.04
N THR A 235 -4.82 4.89 -9.83
CA THR A 235 -5.04 3.45 -9.94
C THR A 235 -4.58 2.79 -8.64
N PRO A 236 -5.49 2.46 -7.71
CA PRO A 236 -5.10 1.96 -6.39
C PRO A 236 -4.39 0.61 -6.40
N HIS A 237 -3.46 0.45 -5.46
CA HIS A 237 -2.70 -0.77 -5.22
C HIS A 237 -2.84 -1.18 -3.74
N ALA A 238 -2.74 -2.47 -3.46
CA ALA A 238 -2.51 -2.96 -2.11
C ALA A 238 -1.07 -2.62 -1.72
N VAL A 239 -0.90 -1.78 -0.69
CA VAL A 239 0.41 -1.23 -0.28
C VAL A 239 0.89 -1.75 1.07
N ALA A 240 -0.03 -2.20 1.91
CA ALA A 240 0.29 -2.82 3.19
C ALA A 240 -0.78 -3.85 3.55
N ILE A 241 -0.39 -4.86 4.32
CA ILE A 241 -1.30 -5.90 4.82
C ILE A 241 -1.18 -6.03 6.34
N ARG A 242 -2.26 -6.41 6.98
CA ARG A 242 -2.29 -6.77 8.39
C ARG A 242 -2.90 -8.15 8.53
N GLN A 243 -2.20 -9.04 9.20
CA GLN A 243 -2.67 -10.39 9.46
C GLN A 243 -3.53 -10.42 10.73
N ALA A 244 -4.64 -11.15 10.72
CA ALA A 244 -5.46 -11.37 11.92
C ALA A 244 -4.83 -12.42 12.87
N LYS A 245 -4.08 -13.36 12.29
CA LYS A 245 -3.36 -14.45 12.96
C LYS A 245 -2.01 -14.66 12.26
N PRO A 246 -1.03 -15.31 12.90
CA PRO A 246 0.23 -15.61 12.23
C PRO A 246 0.07 -16.37 10.91
N ASN A 247 1.01 -16.14 9.99
CA ASN A 247 1.19 -16.85 8.71
C ASN A 247 0.02 -16.75 7.73
N GLN A 248 -0.70 -15.63 7.72
CA GLN A 248 -1.79 -15.33 6.76
C GLN A 248 -1.36 -14.44 5.58
N GLU A 249 -0.15 -13.87 5.59
CA GLU A 249 0.33 -12.93 4.57
C GLU A 249 0.10 -13.44 3.13
N THR A 250 0.52 -14.67 2.84
CA THR A 250 0.37 -15.26 1.50
C THR A 250 -1.09 -15.37 1.07
N ASN A 251 -2.00 -15.64 2.02
CA ASN A 251 -3.43 -15.77 1.71
C ASN A 251 -4.05 -14.39 1.44
N ILE A 252 -3.71 -13.38 2.24
CA ILE A 252 -4.14 -12.00 2.03
C ILE A 252 -3.64 -11.50 0.68
N ARG A 253 -2.34 -11.68 0.37
CA ARG A 253 -1.74 -11.30 -0.92
C ARG A 253 -2.44 -11.93 -2.12
N LYS A 254 -2.87 -13.20 -2.03
CA LYS A 254 -3.61 -13.87 -3.10
C LYS A 254 -4.99 -13.26 -3.33
N GLN A 255 -5.65 -12.77 -2.27
CA GLN A 255 -6.97 -12.16 -2.35
C GLN A 255 -6.90 -10.75 -2.92
N VAL A 256 -6.04 -9.90 -2.36
CA VAL A 256 -5.89 -8.49 -2.79
C VAL A 256 -5.17 -8.38 -4.12
N GLY A 257 -4.19 -9.24 -4.32
CA GLY A 257 -3.50 -9.41 -5.58
C GLY A 257 -4.28 -10.29 -6.52
N THR A 258 -5.60 -10.08 -6.63
CA THR A 258 -6.45 -10.87 -7.50
C THR A 258 -5.94 -10.74 -8.94
N TYR A 259 -5.07 -11.69 -9.32
CA TYR A 259 -5.23 -12.47 -10.54
C TYR A 259 -6.71 -12.59 -10.75
N MET A 260 -7.22 -11.96 -11.80
CA MET A 260 -8.65 -11.84 -12.02
C MET A 260 -9.29 -13.23 -11.88
N LYS A 261 -10.01 -13.47 -10.76
CA LYS A 261 -11.09 -14.44 -10.75
C LYS A 261 -12.21 -13.79 -11.56
N SER A 262 -11.98 -13.72 -12.86
CA SER A 262 -13.00 -13.39 -13.82
C SER A 262 -13.99 -14.54 -13.78
N THR A 263 -15.28 -14.26 -13.52
CA THR A 263 -16.33 -15.25 -13.72
C THR A 263 -16.16 -15.88 -15.10
N SER A 264 -15.87 -15.05 -16.12
CA SER A 264 -15.57 -15.50 -17.48
C SER A 264 -14.27 -16.32 -17.58
N GLY A 265 -13.20 -15.94 -16.88
CA GLY A 265 -11.96 -16.72 -16.80
C GLY A 265 -12.13 -18.08 -16.11
N ASN A 266 -13.04 -18.17 -15.13
CA ASN A 266 -13.40 -19.44 -14.49
C ASN A 266 -14.28 -20.29 -15.41
N VAL A 267 -15.26 -19.70 -16.10
CA VAL A 267 -16.10 -20.38 -17.10
C VAL A 267 -15.23 -20.92 -18.24
N LEU A 268 -14.33 -20.10 -18.79
CA LEU A 268 -13.40 -20.51 -19.84
C LEU A 268 -12.39 -21.53 -19.35
N ARG A 269 -11.97 -21.47 -18.07
CA ARG A 269 -11.13 -22.49 -17.47
C ARG A 269 -11.87 -23.81 -17.29
N ALA A 270 -13.12 -23.79 -16.84
CA ALA A 270 -13.96 -24.98 -16.72
C ALA A 270 -14.25 -25.57 -18.11
N PHE A 271 -14.47 -24.73 -19.11
CA PHE A 271 -14.58 -25.14 -20.50
C PHE A 271 -13.27 -25.80 -20.99
N TRP A 272 -12.12 -25.16 -20.78
CA TRP A 272 -10.82 -25.70 -21.22
C TRP A 272 -10.35 -26.94 -20.42
N LYS A 273 -10.69 -27.00 -19.13
CA LYS A 273 -10.37 -28.08 -18.19
C LYS A 273 -11.61 -28.49 -17.38
N PRO A 274 -12.51 -29.31 -17.95
CA PRO A 274 -13.77 -29.68 -17.28
C PRO A 274 -13.57 -30.41 -15.95
N ASP A 275 -12.49 -31.19 -15.82
CA ASP A 275 -12.13 -31.90 -14.59
C ASP A 275 -11.23 -31.08 -13.64
N GLY A 276 -10.93 -29.83 -14.01
CA GLY A 276 -10.04 -28.93 -13.29
C GLY A 276 -8.53 -29.29 -13.37
N LYS A 277 -8.16 -30.40 -14.02
CA LYS A 277 -6.80 -30.93 -14.02
C LYS A 277 -6.24 -31.06 -15.45
N LYS A 278 -6.91 -31.83 -16.31
CA LYS A 278 -6.49 -32.13 -17.68
C LYS A 278 -7.12 -31.16 -18.66
N THR A 279 -6.38 -30.82 -19.71
CA THR A 279 -6.92 -30.04 -20.83
C THR A 279 -7.83 -30.92 -21.66
N ASN A 280 -8.97 -30.38 -22.08
CA ASN A 280 -9.80 -30.98 -23.11
C ASN A 280 -9.30 -30.50 -24.49
N PRO A 281 -8.76 -31.38 -25.35
CA PRO A 281 -8.16 -30.95 -26.62
C PRO A 281 -9.13 -30.27 -27.58
N ALA A 282 -10.40 -30.70 -27.60
CA ALA A 282 -11.41 -30.09 -28.45
C ALA A 282 -11.76 -28.66 -28.00
N ASN A 283 -11.89 -28.46 -26.69
CA ASN A 283 -12.18 -27.14 -26.13
C ASN A 283 -10.97 -26.20 -26.20
N GLU A 284 -9.75 -26.73 -26.05
CA GLU A 284 -8.53 -25.97 -26.27
C GLU A 284 -8.42 -25.47 -27.72
N THR A 285 -8.72 -26.31 -28.70
CA THR A 285 -8.73 -25.93 -30.13
C THR A 285 -9.77 -24.84 -30.40
N LYS A 286 -10.98 -24.97 -29.86
CA LYS A 286 -12.04 -23.95 -30.00
C LYS A 286 -11.63 -22.61 -29.38
N LEU A 287 -11.06 -22.65 -28.17
CA LEU A 287 -10.61 -21.44 -27.48
C LEU A 287 -9.46 -20.77 -28.22
N LYS A 288 -8.47 -21.53 -28.71
CA LYS A 288 -7.37 -21.00 -29.52
C LYS A 288 -7.83 -20.43 -30.86
N ALA A 289 -8.81 -21.05 -31.51
CA ALA A 289 -9.39 -20.52 -32.75
C ALA A 289 -10.07 -19.17 -32.49
N TRP A 290 -10.84 -19.06 -31.42
CA TRP A 290 -11.44 -17.79 -31.00
C TRP A 290 -10.37 -16.74 -30.67
N MET A 291 -9.32 -17.13 -29.92
CA MET A 291 -8.19 -16.25 -29.58
C MET A 291 -7.49 -15.72 -30.83
N SER A 292 -7.18 -16.59 -31.79
CA SER A 292 -6.55 -16.22 -33.07
C SER A 292 -7.40 -15.24 -33.87
N ALA A 293 -8.71 -15.50 -33.96
CA ALA A 293 -9.67 -14.61 -34.64
C ALA A 293 -9.80 -13.23 -33.99
N ASN A 294 -9.38 -13.08 -32.73
CA ASN A 294 -9.37 -11.82 -31.99
C ASN A 294 -7.93 -11.27 -31.78
N GLY A 295 -6.97 -11.70 -32.61
CA GLY A 295 -5.61 -11.14 -32.63
C GLY A 295 -4.71 -11.57 -31.48
N LEU A 296 -5.05 -12.64 -30.77
CA LEU A 296 -4.23 -13.16 -29.66
C LEU A 296 -3.30 -14.29 -30.12
N ALA A 297 -2.11 -14.34 -29.53
CA ALA A 297 -1.16 -15.43 -29.76
C ALA A 297 -1.72 -16.78 -29.27
N THR A 298 -1.40 -17.88 -29.97
CA THR A 298 -1.91 -19.23 -29.68
C THR A 298 -0.81 -20.26 -29.37
N GLY A 299 0.43 -19.79 -29.18
CA GLY A 299 1.59 -20.62 -28.83
C GLY A 299 1.50 -21.31 -27.47
N ALA A 300 2.53 -22.06 -27.08
CA ALA A 300 2.56 -22.75 -25.79
C ALA A 300 2.35 -21.77 -24.62
N GLY A 301 1.46 -22.12 -23.68
CA GLY A 301 1.14 -21.28 -22.52
C GLY A 301 0.22 -20.09 -22.79
N SER A 302 -0.11 -19.78 -24.05
CA SER A 302 -0.97 -18.65 -24.44
C SER A 302 -2.36 -18.69 -23.78
N VAL A 303 -3.00 -19.85 -23.73
CA VAL A 303 -4.31 -20.02 -23.07
C VAL A 303 -4.21 -19.72 -21.57
N THR A 304 -3.16 -20.20 -20.91
CA THR A 304 -2.92 -19.89 -19.49
C THR A 304 -2.72 -18.39 -19.27
N MET A 305 -1.97 -17.72 -20.15
CA MET A 305 -1.75 -16.28 -20.11
C MET A 305 -3.04 -15.50 -20.36
N PHE A 306 -3.81 -15.90 -21.37
CA PHE A 306 -5.13 -15.33 -21.68
C PHE A 306 -6.12 -15.45 -20.52
N LEU A 307 -6.14 -16.59 -19.84
CA LEU A 307 -7.04 -16.84 -18.71
C LEU A 307 -6.62 -16.13 -17.40
N ARG A 308 -5.38 -15.66 -17.30
CA ARG A 308 -4.81 -15.12 -16.05
C ARG A 308 -4.38 -13.67 -16.10
N SER A 309 -4.11 -13.12 -17.29
CA SER A 309 -3.62 -11.74 -17.46
C SER A 309 -4.76 -10.73 -17.32
N THR A 310 -4.49 -9.63 -16.62
CA THR A 310 -5.48 -8.58 -16.32
C THR A 310 -5.97 -7.85 -17.58
N GLY A 311 -5.09 -7.66 -18.57
CA GLY A 311 -5.40 -6.93 -19.81
C GLY A 311 -6.42 -7.60 -20.74
N PHE A 312 -6.85 -8.84 -20.47
CA PHE A 312 -7.74 -9.60 -21.37
C PHE A 312 -9.17 -9.78 -20.85
N GLU A 313 -9.61 -9.01 -19.86
CA GLU A 313 -10.95 -9.23 -19.27
C GLU A 313 -12.09 -9.03 -20.27
N GLY A 314 -12.09 -7.91 -21.00
CA GLY A 314 -13.13 -7.66 -22.01
C GLY A 314 -13.15 -8.76 -23.08
N LEU A 315 -11.98 -9.28 -23.45
CA LEU A 315 -11.87 -10.40 -24.39
C LEU A 315 -12.37 -11.72 -23.79
N ARG A 316 -12.15 -11.98 -22.49
CA ARG A 316 -12.72 -13.17 -21.84
C ARG A 316 -14.24 -13.11 -21.75
N GLN A 317 -14.81 -11.94 -21.46
CA GLN A 317 -16.27 -11.75 -21.45
C GLN A 317 -16.85 -11.99 -22.85
N LYS A 318 -16.23 -11.41 -23.87
CA LYS A 318 -16.58 -11.64 -25.27
C LYS A 318 -16.47 -13.12 -25.65
N ALA A 319 -15.40 -13.80 -25.26
CA ALA A 319 -15.19 -15.22 -25.54
C ALA A 319 -16.28 -16.10 -24.92
N VAL A 320 -16.71 -15.81 -23.68
CA VAL A 320 -17.80 -16.54 -23.03
C VAL A 320 -19.12 -16.37 -23.80
N ALA A 321 -19.43 -15.15 -24.24
CA ALA A 321 -20.62 -14.86 -25.02
C ALA A 321 -20.58 -15.54 -26.41
N ASP A 322 -19.48 -15.35 -27.15
CA ASP A 322 -19.30 -15.88 -28.51
C ASP A 322 -19.28 -17.42 -28.53
N LEU A 323 -18.68 -18.03 -27.51
CA LEU A 323 -18.63 -19.49 -27.35
C LEU A 323 -19.89 -20.07 -26.68
N LYS A 324 -20.84 -19.21 -26.29
CA LYS A 324 -22.12 -19.58 -25.65
C LYS A 324 -21.92 -20.44 -24.40
N LEU A 325 -20.99 -20.03 -23.54
CA LEU A 325 -20.67 -20.71 -22.30
C LEU A 325 -21.46 -20.03 -21.16
N ASN A 326 -22.37 -20.77 -20.53
CA ASN A 326 -23.16 -20.29 -19.39
C ASN A 326 -22.63 -20.88 -18.09
#